data_AF-A0A9P5MTC6-F1
#
_entry.id   AF-A0A9P5MTC6-F1
#
_cell.length_a   1.000
_cell.length_b   1.000
_cell.length_c   1.000
_cell.angle_alpha   90.00
_cell.angle_beta   90.00
_cell.angle_gamma   90.00
#
_symmetry.space_group_name_H-M   'P 1'
#
loop_
_entity.id
_entity.type
_entity.pdbx_description
1 polymer ?
#
loop_
_entity_poly.entity_id
_entity_poly.type
_entity_poly.pdbx_seq_one_letter_code
_entity_poly.pdbx_strand_id
1 'polypeptide(L)'
;MGLKFPSCLSPTAMFRDCLYAHSNGCDVMFSICGARGDLSEIPDGPPVDYGSTLLADITYYYNLSENCIFIDCEGLGDVEHSEQTSSSYLTDRRYDFREDIIRQDGPFCVITQEPAVHCDAAHLVPWSKGDEYIFKVIKDRHPRYEAESVPSISGINDVQNGMLLEKTMYSMLAHGKVAFLKTPNYGLEPDDLWRFDQGPVRTDHITLQRLHKPNVHNPGQLTTLMDMGCLSPYVAFTLGANVDVISQGSLPPAIILDYMYGVAAYKCWKSRRRGDAHSVMESYHQEHYSNIPVIRRSPHDDAHGPSPLQRNRYRKVDVMAEAMDDLNAVLMAIQGITPQEAAKRREKRMEAEELKAQEASRSKVMEWKKTMDADGS
;
A
#
# COMPACT_ATOMS: atom_id res chain seq x y z
N MET A 1 22.83 12.07 30.85
CA MET A 1 22.95 10.78 30.15
C MET A 1 22.30 10.94 28.80
N GLY A 2 23.07 11.27 27.77
CA GLY A 2 22.56 11.36 26.40
C GLY A 2 22.43 9.96 25.83
N LEU A 3 21.21 9.52 25.55
CA LEU A 3 20.96 8.33 24.74
C LEU A 3 21.53 8.63 23.35
N LYS A 4 22.69 8.06 23.03
CA LYS A 4 23.10 7.90 21.63
C LYS A 4 22.11 6.90 21.02
N PHE A 5 21.09 7.41 20.34
CA PHE A 5 20.41 6.59 19.35
C PHE A 5 21.46 6.15 18.33
N PRO A 6 21.50 4.87 17.99
CA PRO A 6 22.41 4.43 16.95
C PRO A 6 22.01 5.17 15.66
N SER A 7 22.99 5.66 14.90
CA SER A 7 22.84 6.38 13.62
C SER A 7 22.28 5.46 12.50
N CYS A 8 21.30 4.61 12.84
CA CYS A 8 21.02 3.33 12.21
C CYS A 8 19.74 3.27 11.39
N LEU A 9 19.10 4.40 11.10
CA LEU A 9 18.27 4.49 9.90
C LEU A 9 19.13 5.05 8.79
N SER A 10 20.07 4.24 8.30
CA SER A 10 20.66 4.50 6.99
C SER A 10 19.53 4.26 5.96
N PRO A 11 18.97 5.31 5.33
CA PRO A 11 17.84 5.15 4.39
C PRO A 11 18.26 4.34 3.15
N THR A 12 19.57 4.23 2.93
CA THR A 12 20.35 3.28 2.11
C THR A 12 19.61 2.05 1.59
N ALA A 13 18.91 1.28 2.43
CA ALA A 13 18.25 0.04 2.00
C ALA A 13 16.75 0.18 1.72
N MET A 14 16.11 1.26 2.18
CA MET A 14 14.66 1.45 2.07
C MET A 14 14.31 2.42 0.92
N PHE A 15 15.26 3.29 0.52
CA PHE A 15 15.01 4.43 -0.36
C PHE A 15 15.75 4.44 -1.69
N ARG A 16 16.57 3.43 -1.99
CA ARG A 16 17.20 3.31 -3.34
C ARG A 16 16.17 3.30 -4.49
N ASP A 17 14.91 3.10 -4.12
CA ASP A 17 13.83 2.62 -4.95
C ASP A 17 12.59 3.58 -4.92
N CYS A 18 12.56 4.59 -4.05
CA CYS A 18 11.43 5.55 -3.94
C CYS A 18 11.63 6.85 -4.73
N LEU A 19 12.76 6.98 -5.42
CA LEU A 19 13.38 8.26 -5.72
C LEU A 19 12.77 9.08 -6.87
N TYR A 20 11.60 8.75 -7.44
CA TYR A 20 11.12 9.47 -8.64
C TYR A 20 10.42 10.83 -8.40
N ALA A 21 10.44 11.37 -7.17
CA ALA A 21 10.02 12.74 -6.92
C ALA A 21 10.96 13.38 -5.89
N HIS A 22 11.72 14.38 -6.32
CA HIS A 22 12.76 15.08 -5.55
C HIS A 22 12.21 15.65 -4.21
N SER A 23 10.91 15.95 -4.16
CA SER A 23 10.17 16.49 -3.02
C SER A 23 9.57 15.43 -2.07
N ASN A 24 9.30 14.21 -2.56
CA ASN A 24 8.60 13.19 -1.76
C ASN A 24 9.47 12.56 -0.66
N GLY A 25 10.79 12.57 -0.80
CA GLY A 25 11.69 11.88 0.14
C GLY A 25 11.57 12.42 1.58
N CYS A 26 11.54 13.74 1.73
CA CYS A 26 11.38 14.38 3.04
C CYS A 26 10.01 14.14 3.64
N ASP A 27 8.95 14.22 2.85
CA ASP A 27 7.59 13.99 3.33
C ASP A 27 7.36 12.53 3.77
N VAL A 28 7.85 11.56 3.00
CA VAL A 28 7.81 10.15 3.39
C VAL A 28 8.53 9.93 4.72
N MET A 29 9.72 10.51 4.87
CA MET A 29 10.50 10.36 6.09
C MET A 29 9.86 11.09 7.28
N PHE A 30 9.32 12.28 7.09
CA PHE A 30 8.53 12.98 8.09
C PHE A 30 7.32 12.14 8.51
N SER A 31 6.60 11.56 7.54
CA SER A 31 5.44 10.71 7.76
C SER A 31 5.79 9.44 8.54
N ILE A 32 6.91 8.78 8.24
CA ILE A 32 7.38 7.58 8.96
C ILE A 32 7.92 7.92 10.36
N CYS A 33 8.78 8.94 10.45
CA CYS A 33 9.53 9.27 11.67
C CYS A 33 8.80 10.22 12.61
N GLY A 34 7.77 10.93 12.15
CA GLY A 34 7.09 11.98 12.92
C GLY A 34 8.03 13.10 13.36
N ALA A 35 9.07 13.38 12.58
CA ALA A 35 10.11 14.37 12.88
C ALA A 35 10.65 14.99 11.59
N ARG A 36 10.86 16.31 11.60
CA ARG A 36 11.44 17.05 10.48
C ARG A 36 12.92 16.69 10.32
N GLY A 37 13.43 16.89 9.12
CA GLY A 37 14.80 16.55 8.78
C GLY A 37 15.07 16.80 7.31
N ASP A 38 16.35 16.89 6.99
CA ASP A 38 16.83 17.21 5.65
C ASP A 38 17.54 15.99 5.05
N LEU A 39 17.48 15.86 3.73
CA LEU A 39 18.26 14.86 3.01
C LEU A 39 19.70 15.35 2.86
N SER A 40 20.67 14.46 3.01
CA SER A 40 22.10 14.71 2.81
C SER A 40 22.74 13.56 2.03
N GLU A 41 23.77 13.83 1.21
CA GLU A 41 24.51 12.79 0.48
C GLU A 41 25.42 11.94 1.38
N ILE A 42 25.74 12.45 2.57
CA ILE A 42 26.55 11.77 3.59
C ILE A 42 25.88 11.86 4.97
N PRO A 43 26.13 10.91 5.89
CA PRO A 43 25.59 11.00 7.25
C PRO A 43 26.00 12.32 7.92
N ASP A 44 25.03 13.01 8.54
CA ASP A 44 25.23 14.30 9.22
C ASP A 44 25.82 15.41 8.33
N GLY A 45 25.75 15.24 7.01
CA GLY A 45 26.17 16.24 6.04
C GLY A 45 25.19 17.41 5.87
N PRO A 46 25.57 18.41 5.06
CA PRO A 46 24.69 19.52 4.75
C PRO A 46 23.44 19.05 3.97
N PRO A 47 22.30 19.74 4.12
CA PRO A 47 21.12 19.51 3.29
C PRO A 47 21.44 19.55 1.79
N VAL A 48 20.84 18.65 1.04
CA VAL A 48 20.85 18.63 -0.42
C VAL A 48 20.04 19.82 -0.94
N ASP A 49 20.50 20.43 -2.03
CA ASP A 49 19.71 21.41 -2.75
C ASP A 49 18.64 20.70 -3.61
N TYR A 50 17.41 20.69 -3.10
CA TYR A 50 16.25 20.09 -3.75
C TYR A 50 15.95 20.68 -5.13
N GLY A 51 16.35 21.94 -5.41
CA GLY A 51 16.05 22.64 -6.65
C GLY A 51 17.02 22.36 -7.80
N SER A 52 18.21 21.82 -7.52
CA SER A 52 19.27 21.65 -8.53
C SER A 52 19.76 20.22 -8.73
N THR A 53 19.43 19.32 -7.81
CA THR A 53 20.01 17.97 -7.80
C THR A 53 19.23 17.05 -8.74
N LEU A 54 19.70 16.83 -9.97
CA LEU A 54 19.23 15.69 -10.76
C LEU A 54 19.44 14.41 -9.93
N LEU A 55 18.39 13.63 -9.71
CA LEU A 55 18.42 12.31 -9.05
C LEU A 55 19.40 11.36 -9.74
N ALA A 56 20.68 11.51 -9.44
CA ALA A 56 21.68 10.52 -9.74
C ALA A 56 21.47 9.31 -8.82
N ASP A 57 22.11 8.19 -9.17
CA ASP A 57 22.07 6.91 -8.46
C ASP A 57 22.82 6.99 -7.10
N ILE A 58 22.51 8.02 -6.31
CA ILE A 58 23.17 8.43 -5.07
C ILE A 58 22.31 7.98 -3.88
N THR A 59 23.00 7.63 -2.82
CA THR A 59 22.38 7.31 -1.53
C THR A 59 22.19 8.59 -0.73
N TYR A 60 20.96 8.81 -0.26
CA TYR A 60 20.65 9.91 0.65
C TYR A 60 20.46 9.42 2.09
N TYR A 61 20.80 10.29 3.03
CA TYR A 61 20.64 10.15 4.48
C TYR A 61 19.65 11.19 4.98
N TYR A 62 18.70 10.79 5.81
CA TYR A 62 17.72 11.70 6.41
C TYR A 62 18.23 12.14 7.77
N ASN A 63 18.69 13.39 7.85
CA ASN A 63 19.26 13.99 9.05
C ASN A 63 18.13 14.62 9.87
N LEU A 64 17.82 14.01 11.01
CA LEU A 64 16.73 14.44 11.88
C LEU A 64 17.10 15.73 12.63
N SER A 65 16.18 16.69 12.68
CA SER A 65 16.32 17.87 13.55
C SER A 65 15.83 17.60 14.98
N GLU A 66 15.01 16.57 15.17
CA GLU A 66 14.26 16.30 16.40
C GLU A 66 14.15 14.79 16.69
N ASN A 67 13.74 14.43 17.91
CA ASN A 67 13.46 13.03 18.28
C ASN A 67 12.33 12.43 17.44
N CYS A 68 12.45 11.16 17.06
CA CYS A 68 11.42 10.48 16.29
C CYS A 68 10.19 10.10 17.12
N ILE A 69 9.02 10.18 16.47
CA ILE A 69 7.74 9.62 16.87
C ILE A 69 7.28 8.72 15.72
N PHE A 70 7.84 7.52 15.69
CA PHE A 70 7.63 6.60 14.59
C PHE A 70 6.15 6.21 14.45
N ILE A 71 5.78 5.80 13.25
CA ILE A 71 4.51 5.10 13.03
C ILE A 71 4.48 3.75 13.75
N ASP A 72 3.28 3.20 13.91
CA ASP A 72 3.10 1.77 14.22
C ASP A 72 3.32 0.93 12.95
N CYS A 73 4.29 0.01 12.98
CA CYS A 73 4.53 -0.90 11.86
C CYS A 73 3.38 -1.87 11.56
N GLU A 74 2.44 -2.01 12.49
CA GLU A 74 1.20 -2.77 12.38
C GLU A 74 -0.03 -1.85 12.26
N GLY A 75 0.16 -0.56 11.95
CA GLY A 75 -0.94 0.41 11.96
C GLY A 75 -2.05 0.11 10.94
N LEU A 76 -1.70 -0.53 9.83
CA LEU A 76 -2.67 -1.15 8.94
C LEU A 76 -3.15 -2.44 9.61
N GLY A 77 -4.42 -2.46 10.01
CA GLY A 77 -5.04 -3.60 10.68
C GLY A 77 -4.92 -4.88 9.86
N ASP A 78 -5.25 -6.01 10.49
CA ASP A 78 -5.25 -7.30 9.82
C ASP A 78 -6.18 -7.25 8.62
N VAL A 79 -5.58 -7.22 7.43
CA VAL A 79 -6.25 -7.10 6.13
C VAL A 79 -7.35 -8.16 6.00
N GLU A 80 -7.12 -9.35 6.57
CA GLU A 80 -8.10 -10.45 6.57
C GLU A 80 -9.42 -10.07 7.24
N HIS A 81 -9.40 -9.17 8.22
CA HIS A 81 -10.61 -8.67 8.88
C HIS A 81 -11.24 -7.48 8.17
N SER A 82 -10.46 -6.66 7.44
CA SER A 82 -10.97 -5.47 6.75
C SER A 82 -11.96 -5.84 5.63
N GLU A 83 -11.63 -6.81 4.78
CA GLU A 83 -12.49 -7.17 3.64
C GLU A 83 -13.79 -7.87 4.06
N GLN A 84 -13.76 -8.61 5.18
CA GLN A 84 -14.96 -9.19 5.80
C GLN A 84 -15.84 -8.14 6.53
N THR A 85 -15.49 -6.86 6.46
CA THR A 85 -16.26 -5.74 7.04
C THR A 85 -17.23 -5.13 6.04
N SER A 86 -16.97 -5.24 4.73
CA SER A 86 -17.83 -4.71 3.67
C SER A 86 -19.11 -5.56 3.45
N SER A 87 -19.12 -6.82 3.88
CA SER A 87 -20.23 -7.74 3.64
C SER A 87 -21.15 -7.92 4.88
N SER A 88 -22.28 -7.23 4.85
CA SER A 88 -23.59 -7.61 5.44
C SER A 88 -23.85 -7.61 6.95
N TYR A 89 -22.86 -7.51 7.84
CA TYR A 89 -23.15 -7.38 9.29
C TYR A 89 -22.90 -5.96 9.77
N LEU A 90 -23.89 -5.11 9.47
CA LEU A 90 -24.04 -3.78 10.04
C LEU A 90 -24.41 -3.95 11.51
N THR A 91 -23.46 -3.75 12.42
CA THR A 91 -23.83 -3.34 13.77
C THR A 91 -24.40 -1.92 13.66
N ASP A 92 -25.37 -1.54 14.50
CA ASP A 92 -26.03 -0.22 14.45
C ASP A 92 -25.01 0.93 14.34
N ARG A 93 -23.90 0.84 15.08
CA ARG A 93 -22.81 1.83 15.07
C ARG A 93 -22.09 2.02 13.72
N ARG A 94 -22.08 1.01 12.84
CA ARG A 94 -21.45 1.12 11.50
C ARG A 94 -22.37 1.76 10.48
N TYR A 95 -23.68 1.57 10.64
CA TYR A 95 -24.65 2.21 9.77
C TYR A 95 -24.57 3.74 9.92
N ASP A 96 -24.49 4.21 11.17
CA ASP A 96 -24.36 5.64 11.48
C ASP A 96 -23.10 6.24 10.83
N PHE A 97 -21.95 5.57 10.97
CA PHE A 97 -20.70 6.06 10.37
C PHE A 97 -20.79 6.24 8.85
N ARG A 98 -21.36 5.27 8.12
CA ARG A 98 -21.46 5.38 6.66
C ARG A 98 -22.37 6.53 6.23
N GLU A 99 -23.52 6.68 6.88
CA GLU A 99 -24.45 7.77 6.57
C GLU A 99 -23.86 9.13 6.93
N ASP A 100 -23.08 9.21 8.00
CA ASP A 100 -22.38 10.43 8.39
C ASP A 100 -21.28 10.80 7.38
N ILE A 101 -20.54 9.81 6.87
CA ILE A 101 -19.57 10.02 5.80
C ILE A 101 -20.24 10.47 4.49
N ILE A 102 -21.38 9.89 4.10
CA ILE A 102 -22.15 10.37 2.93
C ILE A 102 -22.62 11.80 3.12
N ARG A 103 -23.03 12.17 4.34
CA ARG A 103 -23.44 13.54 4.64
C ARG A 103 -22.27 14.52 4.54
N GLN A 104 -21.06 14.09 4.92
CA GLN A 104 -19.84 14.89 4.82
C GLN A 104 -19.34 15.00 3.38
N ASP A 105 -19.12 13.88 2.71
CA ASP A 105 -18.45 13.83 1.41
C ASP A 105 -19.40 14.08 0.23
N GLY A 106 -20.69 13.86 0.46
CA GLY A 106 -21.73 13.82 -0.57
C GLY A 106 -22.01 12.38 -1.04
N PRO A 107 -22.95 12.21 -1.99
CA PRO A 107 -23.42 10.89 -2.42
C PRO A 107 -22.50 10.22 -3.46
N PHE A 108 -21.23 10.62 -3.56
CA PHE A 108 -20.28 10.17 -4.56
C PHE A 108 -18.91 9.87 -3.96
N CYS A 109 -18.18 8.91 -4.53
CA CYS A 109 -16.80 8.63 -4.17
C CYS A 109 -15.95 9.89 -4.29
N VAL A 110 -15.17 10.20 -3.26
CA VAL A 110 -14.34 11.41 -3.23
C VAL A 110 -13.22 11.41 -4.28
N ILE A 111 -12.95 10.28 -4.95
CA ILE A 111 -11.96 10.18 -6.03
C ILE A 111 -12.61 9.93 -7.39
N THR A 112 -13.36 8.83 -7.53
CA THR A 112 -13.89 8.42 -8.83
C THR A 112 -15.19 9.11 -9.22
N GLN A 113 -15.84 9.80 -8.27
CA GLN A 113 -17.19 10.34 -8.41
C GLN A 113 -18.27 9.27 -8.68
N GLU A 114 -17.97 7.98 -8.43
CA GLU A 114 -18.96 6.90 -8.52
C GLU A 114 -20.05 7.07 -7.45
N PRO A 115 -21.32 6.72 -7.73
CA PRO A 115 -22.40 6.82 -6.75
C PRO A 115 -22.14 6.02 -5.46
N ALA A 116 -22.63 6.52 -4.32
CA ALA A 116 -22.43 5.93 -3.00
C ALA A 116 -22.86 4.45 -2.88
N VAL A 117 -23.77 3.96 -3.73
CA VAL A 117 -24.17 2.54 -3.78
C VAL A 117 -23.02 1.61 -4.20
N HIS A 118 -22.01 2.16 -4.88
CA HIS A 118 -20.78 1.47 -5.27
C HIS A 118 -19.61 1.76 -4.34
N CYS A 119 -19.86 2.48 -3.24
CA CYS A 119 -18.83 2.96 -2.32
C CYS A 119 -19.02 2.42 -0.91
N ASP A 120 -17.90 2.30 -0.21
CA ASP A 120 -17.82 1.98 1.20
C ASP A 120 -17.22 3.18 1.96
N ALA A 121 -17.71 3.41 3.18
CA ALA A 121 -17.10 4.38 4.09
C ALA A 121 -15.81 3.79 4.67
N ALA A 122 -14.68 4.32 4.20
CA ALA A 122 -13.35 3.86 4.51
C ALA A 122 -12.80 4.59 5.73
N HIS A 123 -12.50 3.88 6.81
CA HIS A 123 -11.70 4.43 7.89
C HIS A 123 -10.24 4.61 7.46
N LEU A 124 -9.65 5.77 7.73
CA LEU A 124 -8.23 6.05 7.50
C LEU A 124 -7.37 5.31 8.53
N VAL A 125 -7.58 5.58 9.83
CA VAL A 125 -7.10 4.71 10.90
C VAL A 125 -8.09 3.55 11.05
N PRO A 126 -7.68 2.28 10.84
CA PRO A 126 -8.60 1.17 10.77
C PRO A 126 -9.49 1.05 12.02
N TRP A 127 -10.80 0.84 11.81
CA TRP A 127 -11.78 0.69 12.88
C TRP A 127 -11.36 -0.32 13.96
N SER A 128 -10.72 -1.42 13.57
CA SER A 128 -10.24 -2.47 14.48
C SER A 128 -9.24 -1.98 15.52
N LYS A 129 -8.57 -0.85 15.29
CA LYS A 129 -7.60 -0.26 16.22
C LYS A 129 -8.26 0.42 17.42
N GLY A 130 -9.51 0.86 17.30
CA GLY A 130 -10.28 1.45 18.40
C GLY A 130 -9.89 2.88 18.78
N ASP A 131 -10.64 3.43 19.73
CA ASP A 131 -10.59 4.85 20.12
C ASP A 131 -9.26 5.18 20.81
N GLU A 132 -8.78 4.31 21.71
CA GLU A 132 -7.54 4.50 22.45
C GLU A 132 -6.33 4.63 21.51
N TYR A 133 -6.36 3.91 20.39
CA TYR A 133 -5.30 3.94 19.41
C TYR A 133 -5.25 5.28 18.66
N ILE A 134 -6.37 5.73 18.10
CA ILE A 134 -6.41 7.00 17.36
C ILE A 134 -6.10 8.19 18.27
N PHE A 135 -6.57 8.18 19.52
CA PHE A 135 -6.21 9.21 20.50
C PHE A 135 -4.71 9.22 20.81
N LYS A 136 -4.09 8.03 20.92
CA LYS A 136 -2.64 7.96 21.11
C LYS A 136 -1.88 8.53 19.92
N VAL A 137 -2.27 8.18 18.68
CA VAL A 137 -1.64 8.72 17.47
C VAL A 137 -1.70 10.24 17.44
N ILE A 138 -2.88 10.81 17.69
CA ILE A 138 -3.07 12.27 17.74
C ILE A 138 -2.22 12.88 18.85
N LYS A 139 -2.27 12.33 20.07
CA LYS A 139 -1.52 12.85 21.22
C LYS A 139 -0.01 12.85 20.98
N ASP A 140 0.52 11.74 20.48
CA ASP A 140 1.96 11.58 20.29
C ASP A 140 2.45 12.51 19.18
N ARG A 141 1.68 12.68 18.09
CA ARG A 141 2.09 13.50 16.94
C ARG A 141 1.71 14.98 17.03
N HIS A 142 0.76 15.35 17.87
CA HIS A 142 0.29 16.73 18.07
C HIS A 142 1.43 17.76 18.17
N PRO A 143 2.54 17.53 18.91
CA PRO A 143 3.61 18.53 19.01
C PRO A 143 4.31 18.88 17.70
N ARG A 144 4.06 18.13 16.61
CA ARG A 144 4.64 18.35 15.27
C ARG A 144 3.80 19.24 14.36
N TYR A 145 2.61 19.61 14.83
CA TYR A 145 1.62 20.35 14.06
C TYR A 145 1.27 21.66 14.77
N GLU A 146 0.81 22.65 14.00
CA GLU A 146 0.36 23.94 14.53
C GLU A 146 -0.88 23.75 15.40
N ALA A 147 -1.05 24.57 16.43
CA ALA A 147 -2.12 24.40 17.42
C ALA A 147 -3.53 24.42 16.78
N GLU A 148 -3.74 25.25 15.75
CA GLU A 148 -5.01 25.32 15.02
C GLU A 148 -5.29 24.10 14.14
N SER A 149 -4.26 23.30 13.84
CA SER A 149 -4.37 22.11 12.97
C SER A 149 -4.63 20.80 13.74
N VAL A 150 -4.71 20.88 15.07
CA VAL A 150 -4.99 19.74 15.93
C VAL A 150 -6.48 19.44 15.90
N PRO A 151 -6.89 18.27 15.41
CA PRO A 151 -8.30 17.99 15.23
C PRO A 151 -8.96 17.59 16.55
N SER A 152 -10.21 18.01 16.72
CA SER A 152 -11.09 17.49 17.77
C SER A 152 -11.75 16.21 17.26
N ILE A 153 -11.08 15.08 17.41
CA ILE A 153 -11.59 13.77 17.02
C ILE A 153 -12.25 13.11 18.21
N SER A 154 -13.51 12.72 18.08
CA SER A 154 -14.28 12.10 19.16
C SER A 154 -14.05 10.60 19.33
N GLY A 155 -13.41 9.94 18.36
CA GLY A 155 -13.09 8.52 18.38
C GLY A 155 -12.83 7.94 17.00
N ILE A 156 -12.77 6.61 16.90
CA ILE A 156 -12.45 5.88 15.67
C ILE A 156 -13.54 6.03 14.60
N ASN A 157 -14.79 6.26 15.00
CA ASN A 157 -15.93 6.52 14.12
C ASN A 157 -16.17 8.01 13.85
N ASP A 158 -15.23 8.90 14.20
CA ASP A 158 -15.33 10.30 13.81
C ASP A 158 -15.29 10.42 12.27
N VAL A 159 -16.12 11.28 11.70
CA VAL A 159 -16.20 11.49 10.24
C VAL A 159 -14.89 12.01 9.65
N GLN A 160 -14.07 12.70 10.46
CA GLN A 160 -12.71 13.12 10.08
C GLN A 160 -11.72 11.95 9.95
N ASN A 161 -12.06 10.77 10.47
CA ASN A 161 -11.29 9.54 10.27
C ASN A 161 -11.85 8.70 9.09
N GLY A 162 -12.74 9.25 8.26
CA GLY A 162 -13.36 8.52 7.16
C GLY A 162 -13.37 9.22 5.82
N MET A 163 -13.54 8.44 4.76
CA MET A 163 -13.80 8.91 3.40
C MET A 163 -14.71 7.94 2.64
N LEU A 164 -15.53 8.44 1.72
CA LEU A 164 -16.34 7.59 0.84
C LEU A 164 -15.54 7.12 -0.38
N LEU A 165 -15.20 5.82 -0.45
CA LEU A 165 -14.34 5.26 -1.50
C LEU A 165 -15.05 4.16 -2.30
N GLU A 166 -14.78 4.10 -3.60
CA GLU A 166 -15.15 2.95 -4.43
C GLU A 166 -14.46 1.68 -3.87
N LYS A 167 -15.13 0.54 -3.97
CA LYS A 167 -14.73 -0.72 -3.32
C LYS A 167 -13.29 -1.17 -3.64
N THR A 168 -12.86 -1.03 -4.88
CA THR A 168 -11.49 -1.35 -5.30
C THR A 168 -10.48 -0.46 -4.59
N MET A 169 -10.77 0.85 -4.55
CA MET A 169 -9.92 1.83 -3.86
C MET A 169 -9.87 1.61 -2.36
N TYR A 170 -11.02 1.32 -1.74
CA TYR A 170 -11.10 0.92 -0.33
C TYR A 170 -10.19 -0.27 -0.04
N SER A 171 -10.25 -1.33 -0.87
CA SER A 171 -9.36 -2.48 -0.72
C SER A 171 -7.88 -2.07 -0.88
N MET A 172 -7.54 -1.25 -1.88
CA MET A 172 -6.17 -0.76 -2.04
C MET A 172 -5.66 0.02 -0.82
N LEU A 173 -6.50 0.88 -0.22
CA LEU A 173 -6.17 1.64 0.99
C LEU A 173 -5.93 0.69 2.17
N ALA A 174 -6.84 -0.26 2.40
CA ALA A 174 -6.71 -1.25 3.48
C ALA A 174 -5.42 -2.10 3.36
N HIS A 175 -4.96 -2.34 2.12
CA HIS A 175 -3.71 -3.04 1.86
C HIS A 175 -2.46 -2.17 2.00
N GLY A 176 -2.59 -0.85 2.08
CA GLY A 176 -1.47 0.10 2.03
C GLY A 176 -0.85 0.20 0.63
N LYS A 177 -1.62 -0.07 -0.43
CA LYS A 177 -1.22 0.14 -1.83
C LYS A 177 -1.47 1.58 -2.29
N VAL A 178 -2.34 2.29 -1.59
CA VAL A 178 -2.56 3.72 -1.75
C VAL A 178 -2.62 4.36 -0.38
N ALA A 179 -2.37 5.66 -0.32
CA ALA A 179 -2.57 6.47 0.87
C ALA A 179 -2.90 7.89 0.47
N PHE A 180 -3.52 8.63 1.38
CA PHE A 180 -3.87 10.03 1.17
C PHE A 180 -2.82 10.92 1.82
N LEU A 181 -2.51 12.05 1.18
CA LEU A 181 -1.56 13.01 1.65
C LEU A 181 -2.12 14.42 1.46
N LYS A 182 -2.00 15.27 2.49
CA LYS A 182 -2.38 16.69 2.36
C LYS A 182 -1.26 17.44 1.64
N THR A 183 -1.61 18.35 0.75
CA THR A 183 -0.69 19.25 0.07
C THR A 183 -1.26 20.69 0.03
N PRO A 184 -0.41 21.71 0.16
CA PRO A 184 1.03 21.62 0.39
C PRO A 184 1.37 21.03 1.77
N ASN A 185 2.56 20.43 1.87
CA ASN A 185 3.11 19.91 3.11
C ASN A 185 4.60 20.23 3.21
N TYR A 186 5.28 19.65 4.19
CA TYR A 186 6.70 19.93 4.44
C TYR A 186 7.62 19.62 3.24
N GLY A 187 7.27 18.61 2.43
CA GLY A 187 8.06 18.21 1.28
C GLY A 187 7.47 18.62 -0.07
N LEU A 188 6.16 18.88 -0.15
CA LEU A 188 5.45 19.13 -1.41
C LEU A 188 4.79 20.50 -1.46
N GLU A 189 5.18 21.28 -2.45
CA GLU A 189 4.51 22.51 -2.84
C GLU A 189 3.31 22.20 -3.75
N PRO A 190 2.33 23.11 -3.91
CA PRO A 190 1.18 22.87 -4.78
C PRO A 190 1.57 22.64 -6.25
N ASP A 191 2.68 23.24 -6.68
CA ASP A 191 3.20 23.15 -8.05
C ASP A 191 3.94 21.83 -8.32
N ASP A 192 4.27 21.06 -7.27
CA ASP A 192 4.89 19.73 -7.42
C ASP A 192 3.87 18.66 -7.86
N LEU A 193 2.58 18.99 -7.79
CA LEU A 193 1.49 18.09 -8.12
C LEU A 193 0.94 18.37 -9.52
N TRP A 194 0.79 17.31 -10.29
CA TRP A 194 0.09 17.37 -11.57
C TRP A 194 -1.41 17.60 -11.33
N ARG A 195 -1.90 18.76 -11.76
CA ARG A 195 -3.32 19.11 -11.67
C ARG A 195 -4.06 18.74 -12.94
N PHE A 196 -5.15 17.99 -12.79
CA PHE A 196 -6.04 17.66 -13.91
C PHE A 196 -7.09 18.74 -14.18
N ASP A 197 -7.35 19.61 -13.20
CA ASP A 197 -8.29 20.72 -13.35
C ASP A 197 -7.57 22.04 -13.67
N GLN A 198 -8.16 22.83 -14.57
CA GLN A 198 -7.73 24.23 -14.79
C GLN A 198 -8.39 25.21 -13.81
N GLY A 199 -8.93 24.68 -12.71
CA GLY A 199 -9.55 25.47 -11.66
C GLY A 199 -8.53 26.34 -10.92
N PRO A 200 -9.00 27.39 -10.21
CA PRO A 200 -8.13 28.15 -9.32
C PRO A 200 -7.40 27.20 -8.36
N VAL A 201 -6.13 27.50 -8.09
CA VAL A 201 -5.31 26.72 -7.16
C VAL A 201 -5.97 26.75 -5.79
N ARG A 202 -6.44 25.59 -5.33
CA ARG A 202 -6.88 25.43 -3.95
C ARG A 202 -5.65 25.51 -3.07
N THR A 203 -5.70 26.26 -1.98
CA THR A 203 -4.57 26.36 -1.05
C THR A 203 -4.36 25.10 -0.23
N ASP A 204 -5.39 24.26 -0.12
CA ASP A 204 -5.35 22.96 0.56
C ASP A 204 -6.02 21.93 -0.33
N HIS A 205 -5.32 20.83 -0.61
CA HIS A 205 -5.85 19.67 -1.32
C HIS A 205 -5.35 18.39 -0.64
N ILE A 206 -6.14 17.33 -0.78
CA ILE A 206 -5.69 15.98 -0.43
C ILE A 206 -5.51 15.25 -1.74
N THR A 207 -4.36 14.61 -1.89
CA THR A 207 -4.05 13.77 -3.03
C THR A 207 -4.03 12.31 -2.63
N LEU A 208 -4.55 11.45 -3.51
CA LEU A 208 -4.36 10.02 -3.42
C LEU A 208 -3.04 9.63 -4.06
N GLN A 209 -2.14 9.09 -3.25
CA GLN A 209 -0.81 8.62 -3.64
C GLN A 209 -0.84 7.11 -3.85
N ARG A 210 -0.36 6.64 -5.00
CA ARG A 210 -0.22 5.21 -5.29
C ARG A 210 1.17 4.73 -4.90
N LEU A 211 1.22 3.75 -3.99
CA LEU A 211 2.47 3.23 -3.45
C LEU A 211 2.85 1.94 -4.15
N HIS A 212 4.01 1.94 -4.78
CA HIS A 212 4.57 0.78 -5.47
C HIS A 212 6.00 0.50 -4.99
N LYS A 213 6.32 -0.77 -4.85
CA LYS A 213 7.72 -1.20 -4.93
C LYS A 213 8.15 -0.97 -6.38
N PRO A 214 9.23 -0.23 -6.65
CA PRO A 214 9.70 -0.13 -8.02
C PRO A 214 9.99 -1.54 -8.53
N ASN A 215 9.43 -1.84 -9.69
CA ASN A 215 9.78 -3.04 -10.39
C ASN A 215 11.10 -2.78 -11.11
N VAL A 216 12.21 -3.20 -10.51
CA VAL A 216 13.57 -3.07 -11.06
C VAL A 216 13.66 -3.64 -12.49
N HIS A 217 12.70 -4.48 -12.90
CA HIS A 217 12.68 -5.14 -14.21
C HIS A 217 11.82 -4.45 -15.28
N ASN A 218 11.11 -3.36 -14.98
CA ASN A 218 10.34 -2.64 -16.00
C ASN A 218 10.34 -1.10 -15.79
N PRO A 219 11.48 -0.43 -16.03
CA PRO A 219 11.57 1.02 -15.93
C PRO A 219 10.69 1.77 -16.96
N GLY A 220 10.19 1.08 -18.00
CA GLY A 220 9.41 1.71 -19.08
C GLY A 220 7.94 1.99 -18.77
N GLN A 221 7.38 1.43 -17.68
CA GLN A 221 5.99 1.69 -17.31
C GLN A 221 5.74 3.15 -16.89
N LEU A 222 6.74 3.83 -16.31
CA LEU A 222 6.62 5.22 -15.87
C LEU A 222 6.66 6.23 -17.03
N THR A 223 7.38 5.92 -18.11
CA THR A 223 7.52 6.86 -19.24
C THR A 223 6.22 6.98 -20.04
N THR A 224 5.40 5.93 -20.05
CA THR A 224 4.09 5.92 -20.76
C THR A 224 3.04 6.77 -20.03
N LEU A 225 3.26 7.07 -18.76
CA LEU A 225 2.36 7.78 -17.86
C LEU A 225 2.35 9.30 -18.08
N MET A 226 3.46 9.88 -18.57
CA MET A 226 3.67 11.34 -18.62
C MET A 226 3.12 12.02 -19.88
N ASP A 227 2.72 11.27 -20.93
CA ASP A 227 2.38 11.82 -22.25
C ASP A 227 0.88 11.96 -22.55
N MET A 228 -0.01 11.76 -21.56
CA MET A 228 -1.46 11.74 -21.77
C MET A 228 -2.19 12.92 -21.12
N GLY A 229 -2.45 13.96 -21.91
CA GLY A 229 -3.33 15.07 -21.51
C GLY A 229 -4.81 14.67 -21.50
N CYS A 230 -5.52 15.05 -20.43
CA CYS A 230 -6.97 14.90 -20.22
C CYS A 230 -7.50 13.49 -19.95
N LEU A 231 -6.97 12.82 -18.92
CA LEU A 231 -7.53 11.58 -18.41
C LEU A 231 -8.62 11.85 -17.37
N SER A 232 -9.66 11.01 -17.33
CA SER A 232 -10.61 11.03 -16.22
C SER A 232 -9.91 10.62 -14.92
N PRO A 233 -10.35 11.05 -13.73
CA PRO A 233 -9.76 10.68 -12.44
C PRO A 233 -9.57 9.16 -12.26
N TYR A 234 -10.53 8.36 -12.74
CA TYR A 234 -10.42 6.90 -12.73
C TYR A 234 -9.27 6.38 -13.62
N VAL A 235 -9.11 6.94 -14.82
CA VAL A 235 -8.04 6.53 -15.74
C VAL A 235 -6.69 7.04 -15.25
N ALA A 236 -6.64 8.29 -14.76
CA ALA A 236 -5.47 8.86 -14.11
C ALA A 236 -4.99 7.97 -12.95
N PHE A 237 -5.90 7.58 -12.06
CA PHE A 237 -5.60 6.65 -10.96
C PHE A 237 -5.14 5.28 -11.46
N THR A 238 -5.87 4.69 -12.42
CA THR A 238 -5.53 3.37 -12.99
C THR A 238 -4.13 3.39 -13.60
N LEU A 239 -3.78 4.49 -14.24
CA LEU A 239 -2.45 4.71 -14.78
C LEU A 239 -1.42 5.04 -13.69
N GLY A 240 -1.82 5.48 -12.49
CA GLY A 240 -0.93 5.72 -11.36
C GLY A 240 -0.59 7.19 -11.13
N ALA A 241 -1.37 8.12 -11.69
CA ALA A 241 -1.30 9.53 -11.36
C ALA A 241 -1.97 9.83 -10.01
N ASN A 242 -1.51 10.91 -9.38
CA ASN A 242 -2.11 11.44 -8.17
C ASN A 242 -3.45 12.09 -8.51
N VAL A 243 -4.46 11.87 -7.66
CA VAL A 243 -5.82 12.39 -7.90
C VAL A 243 -6.29 13.19 -6.70
N ASP A 244 -6.81 14.37 -6.96
CA ASP A 244 -7.38 15.25 -5.94
C ASP A 244 -8.67 14.66 -5.36
N VAL A 245 -8.80 14.77 -4.04
CA VAL A 245 -10.01 14.46 -3.29
C VAL A 245 -11.04 15.57 -3.52
N ILE A 246 -12.22 15.17 -3.98
CA ILE A 246 -13.40 16.01 -4.12
C ILE A 246 -14.36 15.67 -2.98
N SER A 247 -14.30 16.45 -1.90
CA SER A 247 -15.25 16.36 -0.77
C SER A 247 -15.97 17.70 -0.58
N GLN A 248 -17.21 17.62 -0.11
CA GLN A 248 -18.04 18.79 0.24
C GLN A 248 -17.89 19.19 1.72
N GLY A 249 -17.26 18.35 2.54
CA GLY A 249 -17.20 18.50 3.98
C GLY A 249 -15.82 18.83 4.52
N SER A 250 -15.64 18.62 5.84
CA SER A 250 -14.34 18.73 6.48
C SER A 250 -13.42 17.65 5.97
N LEU A 251 -12.26 18.07 5.46
CA LEU A 251 -11.21 17.16 5.05
C LEU A 251 -10.57 16.48 6.27
N PRO A 252 -10.13 15.21 6.15
CA PRO A 252 -9.39 14.56 7.20
C PRO A 252 -8.14 15.36 7.62
N PRO A 253 -7.83 15.39 8.93
CA PRO A 253 -6.71 16.14 9.47
C PRO A 253 -5.36 15.64 8.96
N ALA A 254 -4.43 16.56 8.68
CA ALA A 254 -3.08 16.25 8.20
C ALA A 254 -2.36 15.22 9.08
N ILE A 255 -2.51 15.32 10.40
CA ILE A 255 -1.93 14.38 11.37
C ILE A 255 -2.32 12.91 11.12
N ILE A 256 -3.56 12.64 10.69
CA ILE A 256 -4.02 11.29 10.35
C ILE A 256 -3.49 10.89 8.98
N LEU A 257 -3.54 11.80 8.01
CA LEU A 257 -3.09 11.57 6.64
C LEU A 257 -1.61 11.21 6.62
N ASP A 258 -0.76 12.04 7.21
CA ASP A 258 0.69 11.84 7.26
C ASP A 258 1.05 10.57 8.06
N TYR A 259 0.31 10.28 9.14
CA TYR A 259 0.48 9.03 9.88
C TYR A 259 0.18 7.82 9.01
N MET A 260 -1.00 7.76 8.39
CA MET A 260 -1.42 6.61 7.59
C MET A 260 -0.63 6.50 6.29
N TYR A 261 -0.20 7.62 5.71
CA TYR A 261 0.75 7.65 4.61
C TYR A 261 2.08 7.02 5.02
N GLY A 262 2.63 7.41 6.17
CA GLY A 262 3.82 6.78 6.73
C GLY A 262 3.66 5.27 6.92
N VAL A 263 2.54 4.82 7.50
CA VAL A 263 2.24 3.38 7.71
C VAL A 263 2.20 2.63 6.38
N ALA A 264 1.49 3.18 5.40
CA ALA A 264 1.37 2.57 4.07
C ALA A 264 2.71 2.55 3.34
N ALA A 265 3.47 3.65 3.36
CA ALA A 265 4.81 3.78 2.80
C ALA A 265 5.77 2.75 3.40
N TYR A 266 5.82 2.65 4.73
CA TYR A 266 6.64 1.67 5.42
C TYR A 266 6.26 0.23 5.06
N LYS A 267 4.97 -0.10 5.02
CA LYS A 267 4.50 -1.44 4.61
C LYS A 267 4.86 -1.72 3.15
N CYS A 268 4.72 -0.74 2.28
CA CYS A 268 5.03 -0.83 0.87
C CYS A 268 6.53 -1.00 0.64
N TRP A 269 7.39 -0.28 1.34
CA TRP A 269 8.83 -0.25 1.02
C TRP A 269 9.73 -1.01 1.98
N LYS A 270 9.20 -1.56 3.09
CA LYS A 270 10.02 -2.40 3.96
C LYS A 270 10.60 -3.58 3.19
N SER A 271 11.90 -3.79 3.39
CA SER A 271 12.60 -4.95 2.84
C SER A 271 11.98 -6.24 3.39
N ARG A 272 11.94 -7.28 2.54
CA ARG A 272 11.53 -8.63 3.00
C ARG A 272 12.55 -9.22 3.96
N ARG A 273 13.81 -8.76 3.91
CA ARG A 273 14.84 -9.19 4.86
C ARG A 273 14.67 -8.37 6.12
N ARG A 274 14.58 -9.03 7.29
CA ARG A 274 14.66 -8.35 8.59
C ARG A 274 16.02 -7.66 8.66
N GLY A 275 16.01 -6.33 8.54
CA GLY A 275 17.16 -5.47 8.73
C GLY A 275 16.95 -4.56 9.93
N ASP A 276 17.95 -3.75 10.24
CA ASP A 276 17.99 -2.90 11.44
C ASP A 276 16.81 -1.91 11.51
N ALA A 277 16.36 -1.38 10.37
CA ALA A 277 15.18 -0.52 10.34
C ALA A 277 13.90 -1.25 10.82
N HIS A 278 13.74 -2.53 10.47
CA HIS A 278 12.56 -3.28 10.89
C HIS A 278 12.56 -3.55 12.39
N SER A 279 13.72 -3.87 12.98
CA SER A 279 13.82 -4.12 14.43
C SER A 279 13.59 -2.85 15.24
N VAL A 280 14.04 -1.68 14.75
CA VAL A 280 13.73 -0.38 15.37
C VAL A 280 12.21 -0.15 15.41
N MET A 281 11.52 -0.38 14.29
CA MET A 281 10.06 -0.18 14.21
C MET A 281 9.28 -1.22 15.04
N GLU A 282 9.73 -2.47 15.07
CA GLU A 282 9.14 -3.54 15.91
C GLU A 282 9.32 -3.22 17.40
N SER A 283 10.49 -2.73 17.81
CA SER A 283 10.73 -2.27 19.18
C SER A 283 9.83 -1.09 19.55
N TYR A 284 9.69 -0.12 18.65
CA TYR A 284 8.83 1.04 18.87
C TYR A 284 7.35 0.63 19.00
N HIS A 285 6.87 -0.28 18.14
CA HIS A 285 5.54 -0.86 18.28
C HIS A 285 5.33 -1.54 19.64
N GLN A 286 6.28 -2.39 20.05
CA GLN A 286 6.21 -3.12 21.32
C GLN A 286 6.15 -2.17 22.51
N GLU A 287 6.93 -1.10 22.50
CA GLU A 287 6.97 -0.12 23.60
C GLU A 287 5.70 0.74 23.66
N HIS A 288 5.19 1.18 22.51
CA HIS A 288 4.17 2.23 22.47
C HIS A 288 2.75 1.72 22.19
N TYR A 289 2.57 0.68 21.37
CA TYR A 289 1.26 0.29 20.82
C TYR A 289 0.78 -1.10 21.22
N SER A 290 1.67 -2.03 21.59
CA SER A 290 1.32 -3.43 21.90
C SER A 290 0.29 -3.60 23.02
N ASN A 291 0.24 -2.65 23.96
CA ASN A 291 -0.66 -2.68 25.11
C ASN A 291 -2.04 -2.07 24.82
N ILE A 292 -2.25 -1.49 23.63
CA ILE A 292 -3.54 -0.90 23.26
C ILE A 292 -4.48 -2.04 22.86
N PRO A 293 -5.66 -2.16 23.49
CA PRO A 293 -6.63 -3.18 23.13
C PRO A 293 -7.07 -3.02 21.67
N VAL A 294 -6.87 -4.07 20.87
CA VAL A 294 -7.42 -4.14 19.52
C VAL A 294 -8.85 -4.64 19.62
N ILE A 295 -9.79 -3.97 18.93
CA ILE A 295 -11.18 -4.40 18.84
C ILE A 295 -11.20 -5.70 18.01
N ARG A 296 -11.32 -6.82 18.70
CA ARG A 296 -11.54 -8.13 18.09
C ARG A 296 -13.04 -8.34 17.92
N ARG A 297 -13.46 -8.82 16.75
CA ARG A 297 -14.83 -9.30 16.59
C ARG A 297 -15.06 -10.47 17.54
N SER A 298 -16.23 -10.49 18.17
CA SER A 298 -16.64 -11.65 18.95
C SER A 298 -16.82 -12.82 17.98
N PRO A 299 -16.20 -13.99 18.22
CA PRO A 299 -16.41 -15.18 17.39
C PRO A 299 -17.90 -15.60 17.28
N HIS A 300 -18.75 -15.14 18.19
CA HIS A 300 -20.19 -15.45 18.19
C HIS A 300 -21.00 -14.72 17.12
N ASP A 301 -20.49 -13.60 16.58
CA ASP A 301 -21.19 -12.86 15.51
C ASP A 301 -21.12 -13.62 14.16
N ASP A 302 -20.23 -14.60 14.05
CA ASP A 302 -20.00 -15.39 12.83
C ASP A 302 -20.84 -16.69 12.76
N ALA A 303 -21.86 -16.86 13.61
CA ALA A 303 -22.75 -18.05 13.57
C ALA A 303 -23.50 -18.18 12.23
N HIS A 304 -23.55 -17.11 11.43
CA HIS A 304 -24.01 -17.08 10.05
C HIS A 304 -22.85 -16.89 9.07
N GLY A 305 -21.79 -17.68 9.26
CA GLY A 305 -20.58 -17.60 8.45
C GLY A 305 -20.87 -17.70 6.95
N PRO A 306 -20.04 -17.04 6.12
CA PRO A 306 -20.19 -17.08 4.67
C PRO A 306 -20.17 -18.54 4.20
N SER A 307 -21.09 -18.87 3.29
CA SER A 307 -21.21 -20.20 2.68
C SER A 307 -19.82 -20.76 2.32
N PRO A 308 -19.53 -22.05 2.58
CA PRO A 308 -18.25 -22.70 2.22
C PRO A 308 -17.82 -22.46 0.75
N LEU A 309 -18.78 -22.15 -0.13
CA LEU A 309 -18.54 -21.83 -1.54
C LEU A 309 -17.88 -20.45 -1.75
N GLN A 310 -18.11 -19.47 -0.88
CA GLN A 310 -17.46 -18.15 -0.96
C GLN A 310 -16.01 -18.19 -0.44
N ARG A 311 -15.72 -19.03 0.57
CA ARG A 311 -14.38 -19.16 1.15
C ARG A 311 -13.36 -19.79 0.19
N ASN A 312 -13.80 -20.68 -0.71
CA ASN A 312 -12.90 -21.36 -1.65
C ASN A 312 -12.65 -20.59 -2.96
N ARG A 313 -13.48 -19.60 -3.32
CA ARG A 313 -13.28 -18.83 -4.56
C ARG A 313 -12.18 -17.76 -4.46
N TYR A 314 -11.91 -17.22 -3.27
CA TYR A 314 -11.07 -16.03 -3.15
C TYR A 314 -9.64 -16.26 -2.62
N ARG A 315 -9.28 -17.48 -2.18
CA ARG A 315 -8.06 -17.65 -1.35
C ARG A 315 -6.86 -18.36 -1.97
N LYS A 316 -6.87 -18.81 -3.24
CA LYS A 316 -5.63 -19.46 -3.74
C LYS A 316 -5.36 -19.58 -5.24
N VAL A 317 -6.32 -19.36 -6.13
CA VAL A 317 -6.12 -19.68 -7.55
C VAL A 317 -5.70 -18.46 -8.39
N ASP A 318 -6.27 -17.27 -8.16
CA ASP A 318 -6.03 -16.15 -9.09
C ASP A 318 -4.72 -15.39 -8.83
N VAL A 319 -4.34 -15.10 -7.59
CA VAL A 319 -3.12 -14.28 -7.34
C VAL A 319 -1.83 -14.98 -7.77
N MET A 320 -1.79 -16.31 -7.70
CA MET A 320 -0.61 -17.09 -8.12
C MET A 320 -0.61 -17.34 -9.63
N ALA A 321 -1.79 -17.53 -10.23
CA ALA A 321 -1.94 -17.69 -11.68
C ALA A 321 -1.64 -16.38 -12.40
N GLU A 322 -2.17 -15.26 -11.93
CA GLU A 322 -1.91 -13.91 -12.44
C GLU A 322 -0.43 -13.53 -12.29
N ALA A 323 0.18 -13.79 -11.13
CA ALA A 323 1.62 -13.57 -10.93
C ALA A 323 2.50 -14.48 -11.82
N MET A 324 2.05 -15.70 -12.11
CA MET A 324 2.74 -16.62 -13.02
C MET A 324 2.57 -16.22 -14.48
N ASP A 325 1.41 -15.70 -14.87
CA ASP A 325 1.14 -15.20 -16.20
C ASP A 325 1.91 -13.90 -16.47
N ASP A 326 1.99 -13.01 -15.47
CA ASP A 326 2.86 -11.83 -15.51
C ASP A 326 4.34 -12.22 -15.62
N LEU A 327 4.81 -13.19 -14.83
CA LEU A 327 6.19 -13.68 -14.89
C LEU A 327 6.50 -14.33 -16.25
N ASN A 328 5.55 -15.08 -16.82
CA ASN A 328 5.68 -15.68 -18.13
C ASN A 328 5.67 -14.63 -19.25
N ALA A 329 4.83 -13.60 -19.15
CA ALA A 329 4.82 -12.47 -20.08
C ALA A 329 6.16 -11.72 -20.06
N VAL A 330 6.72 -11.50 -18.87
CA VAL A 330 8.05 -10.91 -18.67
C VAL A 330 9.16 -11.77 -19.29
N LEU A 331 9.15 -13.10 -19.06
CA LEU A 331 10.15 -14.00 -19.64
C LEU A 331 10.04 -14.08 -21.17
N MET A 332 8.82 -14.05 -21.73
CA MET A 332 8.60 -13.99 -23.17
C MET A 332 9.15 -12.70 -23.78
N ALA A 333 8.93 -11.55 -23.13
CA ALA A 333 9.45 -10.26 -23.57
C ALA A 333 10.99 -10.21 -23.54
N ILE A 334 11.62 -10.71 -22.47
CA ILE A 334 13.09 -10.75 -22.34
C ILE A 334 13.74 -11.62 -23.42
N GLN A 335 13.09 -12.72 -23.79
CA GLN A 335 13.62 -13.66 -24.77
C GLN A 335 13.20 -13.36 -26.21
N GLY A 336 12.42 -12.29 -26.44
CA GLY A 336 11.89 -11.94 -27.75
C GLY A 336 10.97 -13.01 -28.35
N ILE A 337 10.30 -13.80 -27.51
CA ILE A 337 9.45 -14.92 -27.93
C ILE A 337 8.01 -14.43 -28.03
N THR A 338 7.37 -14.63 -29.18
CA THR A 338 5.95 -14.30 -29.33
C THR A 338 5.06 -15.28 -28.55
N PRO A 339 3.86 -14.88 -28.11
CA PRO A 339 2.92 -15.77 -27.44
C PRO A 339 2.63 -17.06 -28.23
N GLN A 340 2.55 -16.96 -29.56
CA GLN A 340 2.33 -18.09 -30.47
C GLN A 340 3.52 -19.06 -30.46
N GLU A 341 4.75 -18.57 -30.42
CA GLU A 341 5.95 -19.42 -30.32
C GLU A 341 6.09 -20.08 -28.94
N ALA A 342 5.74 -19.36 -27.87
CA ALA A 342 5.70 -19.92 -26.53
C ALA A 342 4.66 -21.04 -26.41
N ALA A 343 3.46 -20.84 -26.97
CA ALA A 343 2.43 -21.87 -27.05
C ALA A 343 2.93 -23.12 -27.81
N LYS A 344 3.55 -22.93 -28.98
CA LYS A 344 4.14 -24.00 -29.78
C LYS A 344 5.26 -24.76 -29.06
N ARG A 345 6.07 -24.08 -28.22
CA ARG A 345 7.10 -24.73 -27.40
C ARG A 345 6.50 -25.58 -26.28
N ARG A 346 5.41 -25.10 -25.65
CA ARG A 346 4.69 -25.88 -24.62
C ARG A 346 4.10 -27.15 -25.23
N GLU A 347 3.47 -27.04 -26.39
CA GLU A 347 2.93 -28.17 -27.15
C GLU A 347 4.02 -29.23 -27.43
N LYS A 348 5.15 -28.82 -27.99
CA LYS A 348 6.29 -29.72 -28.23
C LYS A 348 6.84 -30.38 -26.97
N ARG A 349 6.88 -29.66 -25.84
CA ARG A 349 7.34 -30.22 -24.56
C ARG A 349 6.35 -31.28 -24.07
N MET A 350 5.05 -31.01 -24.14
CA MET A 350 4.02 -31.98 -23.75
C MET A 350 4.09 -33.24 -24.63
N GLU A 351 4.23 -33.10 -25.94
CA GLU A 351 4.42 -34.23 -26.86
C GLU A 351 5.67 -35.05 -26.50
N ALA A 352 6.80 -34.39 -26.18
CA ALA A 352 8.03 -35.07 -25.81
C ALA A 352 7.94 -35.80 -24.45
N GLU A 353 7.28 -35.19 -23.47
CA GLU A 353 7.02 -35.81 -22.17
C GLU A 353 6.08 -37.01 -22.30
N GLU A 354 5.05 -36.92 -23.15
CA GLU A 354 4.17 -38.03 -23.46
C GLU A 354 4.90 -39.19 -24.14
N LEU A 355 5.75 -38.91 -25.15
CA LEU A 355 6.56 -39.92 -25.81
C LEU A 355 7.48 -40.64 -24.80
N LYS A 356 8.14 -39.88 -23.93
CA LYS A 356 9.01 -40.44 -22.88
C LYS A 356 8.22 -41.31 -21.89
N ALA A 357 6.99 -40.90 -21.55
CA ALA A 357 6.11 -41.70 -20.71
C ALA A 357 5.70 -43.02 -21.40
N GLN A 358 5.42 -42.98 -22.71
CA GLN A 358 5.11 -44.18 -23.50
C GLN A 358 6.31 -45.14 -23.56
N GLU A 359 7.52 -44.64 -23.75
CA GLU A 359 8.75 -45.46 -23.77
C GLU A 359 9.05 -46.09 -22.41
N ALA A 360 8.89 -45.33 -21.33
CA ALA A 360 9.04 -45.84 -19.97
C ALA A 360 8.00 -46.95 -19.68
N SER A 361 6.76 -46.77 -20.15
CA SER A 361 5.71 -47.78 -20.06
C SER A 361 6.08 -49.05 -20.85
N ARG A 362 6.54 -48.91 -22.10
CA ARG A 362 7.02 -50.04 -22.93
C ARG A 362 8.17 -50.79 -22.28
N SER A 363 9.11 -50.08 -21.67
CA SER A 363 10.26 -50.68 -20.98
C SER A 363 9.83 -51.53 -19.80
N LYS A 364 8.90 -51.02 -18.97
CA LYS A 364 8.31 -51.78 -17.87
C LYS A 364 7.58 -53.04 -18.33
N VAL A 365 6.83 -52.95 -19.43
CA VAL A 365 6.14 -54.13 -20.02
C VAL A 365 7.15 -55.19 -20.47
N MET A 366 8.27 -54.78 -21.08
CA MET A 366 9.31 -55.72 -21.52
C MET A 366 10.05 -56.38 -20.35
N GLU A 367 10.31 -55.64 -19.27
CA GLU A 367 10.87 -56.17 -18.03
C GLU A 367 9.96 -57.21 -17.40
N TRP A 368 8.66 -56.87 -17.28
CA TRP A 368 7.65 -57.79 -16.75
C TRP A 368 7.53 -59.08 -17.57
N LYS A 369 7.60 -58.97 -18.91
CA LYS A 369 7.58 -60.15 -19.78
C LYS A 369 8.76 -61.09 -19.52
N LYS A 370 9.97 -60.54 -19.34
CA LYS A 370 11.16 -61.34 -19.03
C LYS A 370 11.06 -62.05 -17.68
N THR A 371 10.48 -61.42 -16.67
CA THR A 371 10.27 -62.07 -15.37
C THR A 371 9.31 -63.24 -15.48
N MET A 372 8.25 -63.14 -16.29
CA MET A 372 7.31 -64.24 -16.49
C MET A 372 7.90 -65.42 -17.25
N ASP A 373 8.76 -65.17 -18.24
CA ASP A 373 9.42 -66.24 -18.99
C ASP A 373 10.43 -67.02 -18.13
N ALA A 374 11.07 -66.34 -17.16
CA ALA A 374 12.04 -66.94 -16.24
C ALA A 374 11.38 -67.85 -15.18
N ASP A 375 10.17 -67.53 -14.75
CA ASP A 375 9.42 -68.32 -13.76
C ASP A 375 8.67 -69.52 -14.38
N GLY A 376 8.64 -69.61 -15.72
CA GLY A 376 7.94 -70.66 -16.46
C GLY A 376 8.83 -71.79 -17.00
N SER A 377 10.14 -71.78 -16.74
CA SER A 377 11.10 -72.85 -17.08
C SER A 377 11.53 -73.60 -15.82
#